data_AF-A0A6C0ETY4-F1
#
_entry.id   AF-A0A6C0ETY4-F1
#
_cell.length_a   1.000
_cell.length_b   1.000
_cell.length_c   1.000
_cell.angle_alpha   90.00
_cell.angle_beta   90.00
_cell.angle_gamma   90.00
#
_symmetry.space_group_name_H-M   'P 1'
#
loop_
_entity.id
_entity.type
_entity.pdbx_description
1 polymer ?
#
loop_
_entity_poly.entity_id
_entity_poly.type
_entity_poly.pdbx_seq_one_letter_code
_entity_poly.pdbx_strand_id
1 'polypeptide(L)'
;MKSKMNMKFVLLVLYWLFLNVMVNIACQLAFFLQTTLKPGASIYEKLLTSEFWATIEWLFLIPSQRMGIAFLNPAQLAMSSYVFGFLAQIISNEFWLNIYTSIDDYMGMVLILVGMGLSKLRAFG
;
A
#
# COMPACT_ATOMS: atom_id res chain seq x y z
N MET A 1 -19.09 -6.44 28.35
CA MET A 1 -17.68 -6.57 28.74
C MET A 1 -16.84 -5.68 27.83
N LYS A 2 -16.49 -4.44 28.25
CA LYS A 2 -15.70 -3.52 27.42
C LYS A 2 -14.28 -4.08 27.32
N SER A 3 -13.94 -4.66 26.18
CA SER A 3 -12.57 -5.04 25.84
C SER A 3 -11.70 -3.80 25.93
N LYS A 4 -10.88 -3.70 26.97
CA LYS A 4 -9.86 -2.67 27.10
C LYS A 4 -8.78 -3.02 26.07
N MET A 5 -8.92 -2.46 24.87
CA MET A 5 -7.98 -2.69 23.79
C MET A 5 -6.56 -2.32 24.28
N ASN A 6 -5.63 -3.27 24.16
CA ASN A 6 -4.27 -3.11 24.69
C ASN A 6 -3.57 -1.96 23.95
N MET A 7 -3.14 -0.91 24.66
CA MET A 7 -2.48 0.26 24.07
C MET A 7 -1.27 -0.13 23.20
N LYS A 8 -0.54 -1.18 23.58
CA LYS A 8 0.59 -1.69 22.77
C LYS A 8 0.14 -2.23 21.42
N PHE A 9 -1.01 -2.90 21.37
CA PHE A 9 -1.57 -3.44 20.13
C PHE A 9 -2.06 -2.31 19.22
N VAL A 10 -2.72 -1.30 19.79
CA VAL A 10 -3.16 -0.11 19.04
C VAL A 10 -1.97 0.60 18.40
N LEU A 11 -0.91 0.84 19.17
CA LEU A 11 0.32 1.46 18.66
C LEU A 11 0.97 0.63 17.57
N LEU A 12 0.99 -0.70 17.70
CA LEU A 12 1.50 -1.60 16.69
C LEU A 12 0.73 -1.45 15.37
N VAL A 13 -0.61 -1.47 15.41
CA VAL A 13 -1.45 -1.30 14.22
C VAL A 13 -1.28 0.09 13.62
N LEU A 14 -1.28 1.15 14.43
CA LEU A 14 -1.08 2.52 13.94
C LEU A 14 0.28 2.71 13.26
N TYR A 15 1.34 2.14 13.84
CA TYR A 15 2.67 2.20 13.23
C TYR A 15 2.72 1.38 11.94
N TRP A 16 2.08 0.22 11.90
CA TRP A 16 1.94 -0.55 10.66
C TRP A 16 1.17 0.21 9.57
N LEU A 17 0.09 0.91 9.92
CA LEU A 17 -0.63 1.79 8.98
C LEU A 17 0.29 2.89 8.44
N PHE A 18 1.04 3.56 9.32
CA PHE A 18 2.01 4.57 8.93
C PHE A 18 3.05 4.03 7.94
N LEU A 19 3.62 2.84 8.20
CA LEU A 19 4.58 2.22 7.29
C LEU A 19 3.99 1.97 5.91
N ASN A 20 2.76 1.46 5.82
CA ASN A 20 2.10 1.24 4.52
C ASN A 20 1.79 2.55 3.79
N VAL A 21 1.45 3.62 4.50
CA VAL A 21 1.30 4.94 3.89
C VAL A 21 2.64 5.40 3.30
N MET A 22 3.75 5.24 4.02
CA MET A 22 5.08 5.61 3.53
C MET A 22 5.51 4.79 2.30
N VAL A 23 5.21 3.49 2.27
CA VAL A 23 5.42 2.63 1.08
C VAL A 23 4.72 3.23 -0.14
N ASN A 24 3.45 3.61 0.00
CA ASN A 24 2.68 4.16 -1.11
C ASN A 24 3.17 5.53 -1.55
N ILE A 25 3.58 6.40 -0.60
CA ILE A 25 4.19 7.69 -0.94
C ILE A 25 5.48 7.47 -1.74
N ALA A 26 6.36 6.57 -1.30
CA ALA A 26 7.61 6.27 -2.00
C ALA A 26 7.35 5.71 -3.40
N CYS A 27 6.40 4.79 -3.54
CA CYS A 27 6.01 4.22 -4.83
C CYS A 27 5.43 5.28 -5.79
N GLN A 28 4.54 6.15 -5.30
CA GLN A 28 3.96 7.24 -6.10
C GLN A 28 5.03 8.25 -6.54
N LEU A 29 5.99 8.57 -5.67
CA LEU A 29 7.13 9.42 -6.02
C LEU A 29 8.03 8.76 -7.06
N ALA A 30 8.23 7.45 -7.01
CA ALA A 30 8.98 6.70 -8.01
C ALA A 30 8.34 6.85 -9.40
N PHE A 31 7.03 6.64 -9.52
CA PHE A 31 6.31 6.76 -10.79
C PHE A 31 6.22 8.20 -11.28
N PHE A 32 5.94 9.14 -10.39
CA PHE A 32 5.82 10.53 -10.76
C PHE A 32 7.15 11.09 -11.24
N LEU A 33 8.22 10.93 -10.45
CA LEU A 33 9.50 11.54 -10.80
C LEU A 33 10.11 10.89 -12.04
N GLN A 34 9.86 9.62 -12.31
CA GLN A 34 10.25 8.96 -13.57
C GLN A 34 9.60 9.62 -14.81
N THR A 35 8.38 10.15 -14.67
CA THR A 35 7.60 10.75 -15.76
C THR A 35 7.75 12.27 -15.85
N THR A 36 8.21 12.94 -14.80
CA THR A 36 8.43 14.40 -14.77
C THR A 36 9.88 14.84 -14.91
N LEU A 37 10.82 13.93 -15.22
CA LEU A 37 12.17 14.32 -15.60
C LEU A 37 12.14 15.20 -16.87
N LYS A 38 13.23 15.97 -17.06
CA LYS A 38 13.37 16.90 -18.20
C LYS A 38 13.06 16.18 -19.52
N PRO A 39 12.42 16.87 -20.50
CA PRO A 39 12.24 16.32 -21.84
C PRO A 39 13.58 15.86 -22.41
N GLY A 40 13.66 14.60 -22.85
CA GLY A 40 14.90 13.99 -23.35
C GLY A 40 15.79 13.35 -22.27
N ALA A 41 15.35 13.25 -21.01
CA ALA A 41 16.07 12.51 -19.98
C ALA A 41 16.37 11.08 -20.44
N SER A 42 17.62 10.69 -20.25
CA SER A 42 18.12 9.38 -20.63
C SER A 42 17.42 8.27 -19.84
N ILE A 43 17.42 7.05 -20.39
CA ILE A 43 16.86 5.89 -19.68
C ILE A 43 17.57 5.63 -18.35
N TYR A 44 18.86 5.98 -18.26
CA TYR A 44 19.65 5.85 -17.03
C TYR A 44 19.18 6.80 -15.93
N GLU A 45 18.86 8.05 -16.24
CA GLU A 45 18.34 9.00 -15.24
C GLU A 45 16.96 8.58 -14.73
N LYS A 46 16.11 8.08 -15.62
CA LYS A 46 14.80 7.52 -15.27
C LYS A 46 14.95 6.32 -14.34
N LEU A 47 15.81 5.37 -14.72
CA LEU A 47 16.06 4.16 -13.94
C LEU A 47 16.66 4.51 -12.57
N LEU A 48 17.68 5.36 -12.50
CA LEU A 48 18.30 5.75 -11.22
C LEU A 48 17.29 6.41 -10.27
N THR A 49 16.38 7.23 -10.81
CA THR A 49 15.33 7.86 -10.01
C THR A 49 14.34 6.82 -9.48
N SER A 50 13.89 5.89 -10.34
CA SER A 50 12.99 4.81 -9.92
C SER A 50 13.64 3.88 -8.90
N GLU A 51 14.89 3.47 -9.12
CA GLU A 51 15.64 2.58 -8.20
C GLU A 51 15.92 3.25 -6.85
N PHE A 52 16.18 4.56 -6.83
CA PHE A 52 16.35 5.30 -5.58
C PHE A 52 15.08 5.26 -4.73
N TRP A 53 13.93 5.57 -5.33
CA TRP A 53 12.65 5.57 -4.61
C TRP A 53 12.18 4.16 -4.25
N ALA A 54 12.42 3.17 -5.10
CA ALA A 54 12.20 1.76 -4.78
C ALA A 54 13.06 1.33 -3.58
N THR A 55 14.33 1.75 -3.51
CA THR A 55 15.20 1.46 -2.36
C THR A 55 14.65 2.09 -1.07
N ILE A 56 14.14 3.32 -1.14
CA ILE A 56 13.47 3.96 0.01
C ILE A 56 12.19 3.20 0.39
N GLU A 57 11.40 2.77 -0.59
CA GLU A 57 10.19 1.98 -0.36
C GLU A 57 10.50 0.71 0.46
N TRP A 58 11.59 0.00 0.11
CA TRP A 58 12.03 -1.20 0.83
C TRP A 58 12.30 -0.97 2.32
N LEU A 59 12.76 0.24 2.71
CA LEU A 59 12.97 0.60 4.11
C LEU A 59 11.67 0.59 4.93
N PHE A 60 10.53 0.83 4.29
CA PHE A 60 9.21 0.80 4.93
C PHE A 60 8.47 -0.52 4.68
N LEU A 61 8.68 -1.13 3.51
CA LEU A 61 8.02 -2.38 3.13
C LEU A 61 8.44 -3.54 4.03
N ILE A 62 9.74 -3.76 4.24
CA ILE A 62 10.24 -4.87 5.07
C ILE A 62 9.67 -4.82 6.49
N PRO A 63 9.76 -3.71 7.24
CA PRO A 63 9.16 -3.65 8.57
C PRO A 63 7.64 -3.74 8.53
N SER A 64 6.97 -3.18 7.51
CA SER A 64 5.51 -3.32 7.34
C SER A 64 5.11 -4.79 7.25
N GLN A 65 5.78 -5.57 6.38
CA GLN A 65 5.48 -6.99 6.21
C GLN A 65 5.76 -7.78 7.49
N ARG A 66 6.91 -7.55 8.14
CA ARG A 66 7.26 -8.24 9.39
C ARG A 66 6.27 -7.95 10.53
N MET A 67 5.82 -6.71 10.65
CA MET A 67 4.85 -6.33 11.68
C MET A 67 3.44 -6.82 11.35
N GLY A 68 3.04 -6.80 10.09
CA GLY A 68 1.73 -7.24 9.64
C GLY A 68 1.46 -8.71 9.94
N ILE A 69 2.48 -9.58 9.82
CA ILE A 69 2.38 -11.01 10.16
C ILE A 69 1.98 -11.24 11.63
N ALA A 70 2.22 -10.27 12.53
CA ALA A 70 1.85 -10.42 13.94
C ALA A 70 0.32 -10.42 14.19
N PHE A 71 -0.49 -9.92 13.24
CA PHE A 71 -1.94 -9.81 13.43
C PHE A 71 -2.78 -10.04 12.15
N LEU A 72 -2.15 -10.20 10.99
CA LEU A 72 -2.78 -10.59 9.72
C LEU A 72 -2.23 -11.94 9.26
N ASN A 73 -3.08 -12.76 8.64
CA ASN A 73 -2.59 -13.93 7.93
C ASN A 73 -1.93 -13.52 6.60
N PRO A 74 -1.13 -14.39 5.94
CA PRO A 74 -0.43 -14.04 4.71
C PRO A 74 -1.34 -13.55 3.57
N ALA A 75 -2.55 -14.13 3.45
CA ALA A 75 -3.51 -13.73 2.43
C ALA A 75 -4.05 -12.31 2.69
N GLN A 76 -4.37 -11.98 3.95
CA GLN A 76 -4.79 -10.64 4.37
C GLN A 76 -3.68 -9.62 4.21
N LEU A 77 -2.44 -10.01 4.52
CA LEU A 77 -1.30 -9.12 4.37
C LEU A 77 -1.08 -8.76 2.89
N ALA A 78 -1.10 -9.75 1.99
CA ALA A 78 -1.03 -9.51 0.55
C ALA A 78 -2.21 -8.68 0.04
N MET A 79 -3.44 -9.02 0.45
CA MET A 79 -4.65 -8.28 0.07
C MET A 79 -4.64 -6.83 0.59
N SER A 80 -4.08 -6.58 1.77
CA SER A 80 -3.99 -5.24 2.34
C SER A 80 -3.13 -4.31 1.49
N SER A 81 -2.06 -4.82 0.85
CA SER A 81 -1.23 -4.03 -0.06
C SER A 81 -2.04 -3.46 -1.23
N TYR A 82 -2.98 -4.24 -1.79
CA TYR A 82 -3.87 -3.75 -2.85
C TYR A 82 -4.82 -2.68 -2.35
N VAL A 83 -5.32 -2.79 -1.12
CA VAL A 83 -6.18 -1.76 -0.50
C VAL A 83 -5.40 -0.44 -0.36
N PHE A 84 -4.17 -0.48 0.15
CA PHE A 84 -3.36 0.74 0.25
C PHE A 84 -2.98 1.31 -1.12
N GLY A 85 -2.63 0.45 -2.08
CA GLY A 85 -2.34 0.84 -3.46
C GLY A 85 -3.53 1.56 -4.11
N PHE A 86 -4.74 1.05 -3.89
CA PHE A 86 -5.96 1.70 -4.38
C PHE A 86 -6.26 3.03 -3.68
N LEU A 87 -6.08 3.13 -2.37
CA LEU A 87 -6.23 4.40 -1.66
C LEU A 87 -5.23 5.44 -2.20
N ALA A 88 -3.99 5.04 -2.46
CA ALA A 88 -3.00 5.89 -3.10
C ALA A 88 -3.40 6.26 -4.53
N GLN A 89 -3.98 5.33 -5.29
CA GLN A 89 -4.52 5.56 -6.63
C GLN A 89 -5.65 6.59 -6.60
N ILE A 90 -6.62 6.51 -5.68
CA ILE A 90 -7.68 7.51 -5.56
C ILE A 90 -7.07 8.90 -5.37
N ILE A 91 -6.10 9.02 -4.47
CA ILE A 91 -5.44 10.30 -4.19
C ILE A 91 -4.65 10.79 -5.41
N SER A 92 -3.86 9.93 -6.06
CA SER A 92 -3.07 10.31 -7.23
C SER A 92 -3.97 10.67 -8.41
N ASN A 93 -5.05 9.93 -8.62
CA ASN A 93 -5.99 10.16 -9.72
C ASN A 93 -6.72 11.49 -9.57
N GLU A 94 -7.20 11.79 -8.35
CA GLU A 94 -7.93 13.02 -8.07
C GLU A 94 -7.01 14.25 -8.07
N PHE A 95 -5.89 14.20 -7.34
CA PHE A 95 -5.08 15.39 -7.08
C PHE A 95 -3.89 15.55 -8.05
N TRP A 96 -3.40 14.47 -8.64
CA TRP A 96 -2.16 14.50 -9.42
C TRP A 96 -2.38 14.33 -10.92
N LEU A 97 -3.05 13.25 -11.29
CA LEU A 97 -3.23 12.83 -12.68
C LEU A 97 -4.51 13.40 -13.30
N ASN A 98 -5.47 13.83 -12.48
CA ASN A 98 -6.80 14.29 -12.92
C ASN A 98 -7.50 13.29 -13.86
N ILE A 99 -7.44 12.00 -13.51
CA ILE A 99 -8.06 10.90 -14.26
C ILE A 99 -9.17 10.26 -13.45
N TYR A 100 -10.18 9.73 -14.13
CA TYR A 100 -11.28 9.03 -13.48
C TYR A 100 -10.84 7.64 -13.00
N THR A 101 -11.14 7.32 -11.74
CA THR A 101 -10.99 5.96 -11.20
C THR A 101 -12.18 5.10 -11.65
N SER A 102 -11.91 3.98 -12.32
CA SER A 102 -12.96 3.16 -12.93
C SER A 102 -13.85 2.50 -11.87
N ILE A 103 -15.13 2.27 -12.21
CA ILE A 103 -16.05 1.47 -11.39
C ILE A 103 -15.47 0.07 -11.14
N ASP A 104 -14.78 -0.50 -12.12
CA ASP A 104 -14.13 -1.80 -11.99
C ASP A 104 -13.08 -1.81 -10.88
N ASP A 105 -12.35 -0.70 -10.68
CA ASP A 105 -11.37 -0.57 -9.60
C ASP A 105 -12.06 -0.57 -8.24
N TYR A 106 -13.15 0.18 -8.08
CA TYR A 106 -13.95 0.19 -6.85
C TYR A 106 -14.55 -1.19 -6.55
N MET A 107 -15.08 -1.87 -7.56
CA MET A 107 -15.64 -3.21 -7.42
C MET A 107 -14.57 -4.23 -7.03
N GLY A 108 -13.37 -4.14 -7.62
CA GLY A 108 -12.21 -4.93 -7.23
C GLY A 108 -11.89 -4.77 -5.74
N MET A 109 -11.94 -3.54 -5.22
CA MET A 109 -11.66 -3.30 -3.81
C MET A 109 -12.72 -3.83 -2.86
N VAL A 110 -14.00 -3.73 -3.23
CA VAL A 110 -15.07 -4.36 -2.46
C VAL A 110 -14.84 -5.88 -2.39
N LEU A 111 -14.49 -6.51 -3.51
CA LEU A 111 -14.19 -7.95 -3.56
C LEU A 111 -12.98 -8.31 -2.69
N ILE A 112 -11.92 -7.50 -2.70
CA ILE A 112 -10.73 -7.70 -1.86
C ILE A 112 -11.09 -7.59 -0.37
N LEU A 113 -11.85 -6.57 0.02
CA LEU A 113 -12.28 -6.39 1.42
C LEU A 113 -13.16 -7.55 1.90
N VAL A 114 -14.07 -8.03 1.04
CA VAL A 114 -14.86 -9.24 1.30
C VAL A 114 -13.94 -10.46 1.43
N GLY A 115 -12.98 -10.63 0.51
CA GLY A 115 -11.98 -11.70 0.55
C GLY A 115 -11.14 -11.69 1.84
N MET A 116 -10.72 -10.52 2.31
CA MET A 116 -10.02 -10.36 3.58
C MET A 116 -10.89 -10.74 4.78
N GLY A 117 -12.19 -10.38 4.76
CA GLY A 117 -13.16 -10.79 5.77
C GLY A 117 -13.37 -12.30 5.81
N LEU A 118 -13.59 -12.90 4.64
CA LEU A 118 -13.79 -14.34 4.49
C LEU A 118 -12.54 -15.15 4.79
N SER A 119 -11.34 -14.63 4.54
CA SER A 119 -10.07 -15.31 4.86
C SER A 119 -9.85 -15.56 6.36
N LYS A 120 -10.64 -14.91 7.25
CA LYS A 120 -10.66 -15.23 8.69
C LYS A 120 -11.47 -16.50 8.97
N LEU A 121 -12.41 -16.84 8.10
CA LEU A 121 -13.17 -18.07 8.17
C LEU A 121 -12.22 -19.17 7.68
N ARG A 122 -11.87 -20.11 8.56
CA ARG A 122 -11.19 -21.34 8.18
C ARG A 122 -12.07 -22.06 7.16
N ALA A 123 -11.77 -21.91 5.88
CA ALA A 123 -12.55 -22.57 4.83
C ALA A 123 -12.34 -24.10 4.90
N PHE A 124 -11.17 -24.57 5.35
CA PHE A 124 -10.89 -25.98 5.63
C PHE A 124 -9.77 -26.10 6.68
N GLY A 125 -10.10 -26.48 7.92
CA GLY A 125 -9.15 -27.00 8.93
C GLY A 125 -8.19 -26.00 9.58
#